data_AF-A0A838L054-F1
#
_entry.id   AF-A0A838L054-F1
#
_cell.length_a   1.000
_cell.length_b   1.000
_cell.length_c   1.000
_cell.angle_alpha   90.00
_cell.angle_beta   90.00
_cell.angle_gamma   90.00
#
_symmetry.space_group_name_H-M   'P 1'
#
loop_
_entity.id
_entity.type
_entity.pdbx_description
1 polymer ?
#
loop_
_entity_poly.entity_id
_entity_poly.type
_entity_poly.pdbx_seq_one_letter_code
_entity_poly.pdbx_strand_id
1 'polypeptide(L)'
;MELGSAGAPYPRGAGSSANEATRSSDAGPRTRRVAEFARGLRWDDIPADVQTQAIRCMLDLCGAALAGSLTKAAKIAASHALDAPGPGKCTVIGSSARSTPAGAALANGFAVSALDIDDGYRPVKGHPGSVVFPTVLACRRACRLERGRILDRPGGRL
;
A
#
# COMPACT_ATOMS: atom_id res chain seq x y z
N MET A 1 37.81 -39.23 -12.04
CA MET A 1 37.32 -37.84 -12.18
C MET A 1 36.09 -37.73 -11.29
N GLU A 2 36.29 -37.52 -10.00
CA GLU A 2 35.22 -37.61 -9.00
C GLU A 2 34.51 -36.28 -8.80
N LEU A 3 33.22 -36.36 -8.44
CA LEU A 3 32.37 -35.20 -8.16
C LEU A 3 32.61 -34.70 -6.74
N GLY A 4 33.08 -33.45 -6.61
CA GLY A 4 33.40 -32.83 -5.33
C GLY A 4 32.17 -32.46 -4.50
N SER A 5 32.02 -33.17 -3.37
CA SER A 5 31.36 -32.79 -2.10
C SER A 5 30.17 -31.80 -2.09
N ALA A 6 29.06 -32.28 -1.51
CA ALA A 6 27.95 -31.48 -1.02
C ALA A 6 28.34 -30.23 -0.21
N GLY A 7 27.62 -29.13 -0.42
CA GLY A 7 27.73 -27.91 0.39
C GLY A 7 27.30 -28.14 1.85
N ALA A 8 28.01 -27.49 2.78
CA ALA A 8 27.82 -27.69 4.21
C ALA A 8 26.40 -27.28 4.68
N PRO A 9 25.77 -28.05 5.60
CA PRO A 9 24.47 -27.69 6.15
C PRO A 9 24.54 -26.44 7.05
N TYR A 10 23.47 -25.64 7.02
CA TYR A 10 23.28 -24.47 7.88
C TYR A 10 23.46 -24.84 9.37
N PRO A 11 24.15 -24.02 10.19
CA PRO A 11 24.36 -24.33 11.60
C PRO A 11 23.02 -24.36 12.35
N ARG A 12 22.69 -25.51 12.95
CA ARG A 12 21.58 -25.62 13.90
C ARG A 12 22.01 -25.00 15.22
N GLY A 13 21.48 -23.81 15.53
CA GLY A 13 21.63 -23.18 16.83
C GLY A 13 21.13 -24.10 17.96
N ALA A 14 21.93 -24.25 19.00
CA ALA A 14 21.55 -25.00 20.20
C ALA A 14 20.35 -24.34 20.90
N GLY A 15 19.54 -25.16 21.57
CA GLY A 15 18.27 -24.70 22.15
C GLY A 15 18.47 -23.68 23.28
N SER A 16 17.54 -22.72 23.36
CA SER A 16 17.30 -21.91 24.56
C SER A 16 15.93 -22.26 25.11
N SER A 17 15.90 -23.01 26.21
CA SER A 17 14.71 -23.37 26.95
C SER A 17 14.23 -22.21 27.83
N ALA A 18 13.67 -21.16 27.21
CA ALA A 18 13.03 -20.05 27.91
C ALA A 18 12.11 -19.23 26.99
N ASN A 19 10.83 -19.64 26.85
CA ASN A 19 9.69 -18.72 26.67
C ASN A 19 8.31 -19.43 26.67
N GLU A 20 8.03 -20.26 27.66
CA GLU A 20 6.66 -20.74 27.95
C GLU A 20 5.89 -19.72 28.82
N ALA A 21 5.80 -18.45 28.41
CA ALA A 21 5.24 -17.40 29.27
C ALA A 21 4.50 -16.23 28.55
N THR A 22 3.89 -16.44 27.37
CA THR A 22 2.86 -15.48 26.88
C THR A 22 1.79 -16.11 25.97
N ARG A 23 1.08 -17.14 26.46
CA ARG A 23 -0.22 -17.49 25.85
C ARG A 23 -1.27 -16.50 26.35
N SER A 24 -1.41 -15.36 25.69
CA SER A 24 -2.49 -14.39 25.90
C SER A 24 -3.84 -15.07 25.64
N SER A 25 -4.46 -15.56 26.71
CA SER A 25 -5.72 -16.31 26.71
C SER A 25 -6.95 -15.41 26.91
N ASP A 26 -6.95 -14.22 26.31
CA ASP A 26 -8.16 -13.61 25.76
C ASP A 26 -7.79 -12.48 24.79
N ALA A 27 -8.35 -12.59 23.58
CA ALA A 27 -9.00 -11.49 22.87
C ALA A 27 -9.49 -12.09 21.54
N GLY A 28 -10.55 -11.50 20.98
CA GLY A 28 -11.31 -12.07 19.86
C GLY A 28 -10.50 -12.44 18.60
N PRO A 29 -11.18 -13.02 17.59
CA PRO A 29 -10.56 -13.57 16.38
C PRO A 29 -9.47 -12.65 15.82
N ARG A 30 -8.33 -13.20 15.37
CA ARG A 30 -7.16 -12.39 14.97
C ARG A 30 -7.52 -11.28 13.97
N THR A 31 -8.42 -11.58 13.02
CA THR A 31 -9.02 -10.62 12.07
C THR A 31 -9.67 -9.41 12.75
N ARG A 32 -10.41 -9.63 13.84
CA ARG A 32 -11.04 -8.58 14.64
C ARG A 32 -10.00 -7.68 15.30
N ARG A 33 -8.94 -8.25 15.90
CA ARG A 33 -7.84 -7.48 16.50
C ARG A 33 -7.19 -6.53 15.47
N VAL A 34 -6.94 -7.02 14.25
CA VAL A 34 -6.37 -6.21 13.14
C VAL A 34 -7.35 -5.13 12.66
N ALA A 35 -8.64 -5.46 12.52
CA ALA A 35 -9.67 -4.48 12.12
C ALA A 35 -9.87 -3.38 13.18
N GLU A 36 -9.84 -3.73 14.47
CA GLU A 36 -9.95 -2.78 15.57
C GLU A 36 -8.71 -1.87 15.66
N PHE A 37 -7.50 -2.41 15.45
CA PHE A 37 -6.27 -1.63 15.32
C PHE A 37 -6.33 -0.66 14.13
N ALA A 38 -6.64 -1.14 12.92
CA ALA A 38 -6.67 -0.31 11.71
C ALA A 38 -7.74 0.79 11.76
N ARG A 39 -8.82 0.59 12.52
CA ARG A 39 -9.87 1.59 12.78
C ARG A 39 -9.49 2.57 13.89
N GLY A 40 -8.75 2.12 14.90
CA GLY A 40 -8.45 2.89 16.11
C GLY A 40 -7.15 3.71 16.05
N LEU A 41 -6.18 3.30 15.23
CA LEU A 41 -4.87 3.94 15.14
C LEU A 41 -4.98 5.39 14.67
N ARG A 42 -4.44 6.32 15.46
CA ARG A 42 -4.24 7.72 15.09
C ARG A 42 -2.76 7.98 14.76
N TRP A 43 -2.51 9.06 14.02
CA TRP A 43 -1.15 9.49 13.68
C TRP A 43 -0.29 9.76 14.92
N ASP A 44 -0.89 10.38 15.95
CA ASP A 44 -0.21 10.75 17.19
C ASP A 44 0.16 9.54 18.06
N ASP A 45 -0.45 8.36 17.82
CA ASP A 45 -0.15 7.10 18.51
C ASP A 45 1.11 6.40 17.92
N ILE A 46 1.61 6.89 16.78
CA ILE A 46 2.73 6.28 16.03
C ILE A 46 4.06 6.87 16.52
N PRO A 47 5.08 6.05 16.83
CA PRO A 47 6.43 6.53 17.16
C PRO A 47 7.02 7.49 16.09
N ALA A 48 7.71 8.54 16.51
CA ALA A 48 8.15 9.63 15.63
C ALA A 48 9.16 9.20 14.55
N ASP A 49 9.95 8.17 14.80
CA ASP A 49 10.83 7.51 13.83
C ASP A 49 10.02 6.78 12.76
N VAL A 50 8.96 6.06 13.15
CA VAL A 50 8.02 5.38 12.25
C VAL A 50 7.23 6.40 11.41
N GLN A 51 6.77 7.51 12.00
CA GLN A 51 6.17 8.63 11.26
C GLN A 51 7.12 9.18 10.19
N THR A 52 8.39 9.42 10.58
CA THR A 52 9.44 9.92 9.67
C THR A 52 9.71 8.95 8.53
N GLN A 53 9.78 7.65 8.83
CA GLN A 53 10.00 6.61 7.82
C GLN A 53 8.79 6.46 6.88
N ALA A 54 7.56 6.56 7.39
CA ALA A 54 6.35 6.54 6.56
C ALA A 54 6.35 7.70 5.55
N ILE A 55 6.75 8.90 5.96
CA ILE A 55 6.89 10.06 5.06
C ILE A 55 7.96 9.80 4.00
N ARG A 56 9.10 9.20 4.35
CA ARG A 56 10.15 8.83 3.39
C ARG A 56 9.65 7.81 2.36
N CYS A 57 8.99 6.74 2.79
CA CYS A 57 8.35 5.77 1.90
C CYS A 57 7.32 6.44 0.98
N MET A 58 6.48 7.36 1.49
CA MET A 58 5.55 8.09 0.64
C MET A 58 6.25 8.97 -0.42
N LEU A 59 7.40 9.59 -0.11
CA LEU A 59 8.17 10.38 -1.06
C LEU A 59 8.85 9.51 -2.12
N ASP A 60 9.40 8.36 -1.73
CA ASP A 60 9.97 7.34 -2.61
C ASP A 60 8.91 6.83 -3.62
N LEU A 61 7.75 6.40 -3.12
CA LEU A 61 6.62 5.94 -3.92
C LEU A 61 6.06 7.01 -4.86
N CYS A 62 6.10 8.30 -4.46
CA CYS A 62 5.79 9.41 -5.36
C CYS A 62 6.78 9.49 -6.53
N GLY A 63 8.09 9.38 -6.25
CA GLY A 63 9.15 9.39 -7.26
C GLY A 63 9.04 8.22 -8.22
N ALA A 64 8.87 7.01 -7.68
CA ALA A 64 8.65 5.78 -8.43
C ALA A 64 7.42 5.89 -9.35
N ALA A 65 6.28 6.34 -8.84
CA ALA A 65 5.07 6.55 -9.63
C ALA A 65 5.26 7.56 -10.78
N LEU A 66 5.97 8.67 -10.53
CA LEU A 66 6.22 9.68 -11.55
C LEU A 66 7.12 9.15 -12.66
N ALA A 67 8.25 8.53 -12.31
CA ALA A 67 9.16 7.94 -13.29
C ALA A 67 8.50 6.78 -14.06
N GLY A 68 7.84 5.87 -13.35
CA GLY A 68 7.21 4.69 -13.91
C GLY A 68 5.97 4.99 -14.77
N SER A 69 5.27 6.10 -14.52
CA SER A 69 4.15 6.54 -15.38
C SER A 69 4.53 6.80 -16.85
N LEU A 70 5.82 7.04 -17.12
CA LEU A 70 6.34 7.25 -18.47
C LEU A 70 6.48 5.94 -19.27
N THR A 71 6.47 4.78 -18.61
CA THR A 71 6.63 3.46 -19.23
C THR A 71 5.45 3.07 -20.12
N LYS A 72 5.69 2.17 -21.07
CA LYS A 72 4.61 1.59 -21.91
C LYS A 72 3.59 0.82 -21.08
N ALA A 73 4.04 0.09 -20.05
CA ALA A 73 3.17 -0.70 -19.18
C ALA A 73 2.20 0.20 -18.38
N ALA A 74 2.70 1.25 -17.72
CA ALA A 74 1.86 2.19 -16.99
C ALA A 74 0.85 2.91 -17.90
N LYS A 75 1.24 3.27 -19.13
CA LYS A 75 0.35 3.88 -20.14
C LYS A 75 -0.79 2.93 -20.57
N ILE A 76 -0.52 1.64 -20.72
CA ILE A 76 -1.56 0.63 -21.01
C ILE A 76 -2.53 0.50 -19.82
N ALA A 77 -2.01 0.42 -18.59
CA ALA A 77 -2.84 0.37 -17.38
C ALA A 77 -3.69 1.66 -17.21
N ALA A 78 -3.14 2.82 -17.56
CA ALA A 78 -3.85 4.09 -17.56
C ALA A 78 -4.98 4.14 -18.59
N SER A 79 -4.79 3.60 -19.81
CA SER A 79 -5.89 3.47 -20.79
C SER A 79 -6.97 2.54 -20.25
N HIS A 80 -6.58 1.33 -19.83
CA HIS A 80 -7.52 0.34 -19.32
C HIS A 80 -8.36 0.87 -18.13
N ALA A 81 -7.76 1.68 -17.26
CA ALA A 81 -8.45 2.35 -16.15
C ALA A 81 -9.51 3.38 -16.58
N LEU A 82 -9.43 3.92 -17.79
CA LEU A 82 -10.44 4.81 -18.39
C LEU A 82 -11.49 4.01 -19.16
N ASP A 83 -11.06 2.95 -19.84
CA ASP A 83 -11.90 2.15 -20.75
C ASP A 83 -12.86 1.21 -20.00
N ALA A 84 -12.39 0.51 -18.96
CA ALA A 84 -13.16 -0.51 -18.25
C ALA A 84 -13.72 -0.04 -16.88
N PRO A 85 -12.91 0.43 -15.90
CA PRO A 85 -13.45 1.07 -14.68
C PRO A 85 -14.12 2.42 -14.93
N GLY A 86 -13.94 3.03 -16.12
CA GLY A 86 -14.60 4.25 -16.54
C GLY A 86 -13.97 5.57 -16.04
N PRO A 87 -14.41 6.70 -16.62
CA PRO A 87 -13.99 8.02 -16.18
C PRO A 87 -14.48 8.34 -14.76
N GLY A 88 -13.76 9.21 -14.06
CA GLY A 88 -14.14 9.62 -12.72
C GLY A 88 -13.43 10.87 -12.24
N LYS A 89 -13.15 10.94 -10.94
CA LYS A 89 -12.61 12.15 -10.28
C LYS A 89 -11.26 11.93 -9.59
N CYS A 90 -10.77 10.70 -9.55
CA CYS A 90 -9.48 10.32 -8.97
C CYS A 90 -8.37 10.47 -10.02
N THR A 91 -7.21 10.99 -9.61
CA THR A 91 -6.09 11.31 -10.52
C THR A 91 -5.38 10.03 -10.97
N VAL A 92 -5.08 9.92 -12.27
CA VAL A 92 -4.10 8.97 -12.79
C VAL A 92 -2.75 9.69 -12.93
N ILE A 93 -1.69 9.18 -12.30
CA ILE A 93 -0.35 9.79 -12.28
C ILE A 93 0.27 9.71 -13.68
N GLY A 94 0.96 10.78 -14.09
CA GLY A 94 1.52 10.89 -15.44
C GLY A 94 0.50 11.16 -16.56
N SER A 95 -0.76 11.43 -16.21
CA SER A 95 -1.84 11.74 -17.16
C SER A 95 -2.67 12.94 -16.71
N SER A 96 -3.30 13.63 -17.67
CA SER A 96 -4.35 14.62 -17.41
C SER A 96 -5.71 13.97 -17.07
N ALA A 97 -5.85 12.66 -17.35
CA ALA A 97 -7.09 11.93 -17.20
C ALA A 97 -7.44 11.60 -15.74
N ARG A 98 -8.72 11.26 -15.53
CA ARG A 98 -9.27 10.89 -14.22
C ARG A 98 -10.18 9.67 -14.35
N SER A 99 -10.01 8.73 -13.43
CA SER A 99 -10.77 7.48 -13.38
C SER A 99 -11.61 7.38 -12.09
N THR A 100 -12.42 6.33 -11.97
CA THR A 100 -13.03 5.88 -10.73
C THR A 100 -11.96 5.55 -9.66
N PRO A 101 -12.31 5.41 -8.37
CA PRO A 101 -11.32 5.11 -7.33
C PRO A 101 -10.57 3.80 -7.59
N ALA A 102 -11.25 2.77 -8.07
CA ALA A 102 -10.65 1.49 -8.43
C ALA A 102 -9.69 1.60 -9.64
N GLY A 103 -10.12 2.24 -10.72
CA GLY A 103 -9.26 2.41 -11.91
C GLY A 103 -8.06 3.31 -11.64
N ALA A 104 -8.22 4.38 -10.85
CA ALA A 104 -7.09 5.22 -10.44
C ALA A 104 -6.10 4.46 -9.54
N ALA A 105 -6.57 3.65 -8.58
CA ALA A 105 -5.70 2.82 -7.76
C ALA A 105 -4.93 1.79 -8.61
N LEU A 106 -5.61 1.14 -9.56
CA LEU A 106 -5.01 0.20 -10.52
C LEU A 106 -3.90 0.85 -11.35
N ALA A 107 -4.22 1.92 -12.09
CA ALA A 107 -3.25 2.59 -12.97
C ALA A 107 -2.05 3.17 -12.20
N ASN A 108 -2.29 3.74 -11.02
CA ASN A 108 -1.23 4.29 -10.19
C ASN A 108 -0.36 3.20 -9.54
N GLY A 109 -0.92 2.03 -9.17
CA GLY A 109 -0.15 0.88 -8.70
C GLY A 109 0.79 0.33 -9.79
N PHE A 110 0.27 0.18 -11.02
CA PHE A 110 1.10 -0.14 -12.17
C PHE A 110 2.18 0.90 -12.42
N ALA A 111 1.91 2.19 -12.22
CA ALA A 111 2.91 3.25 -12.38
C ALA A 111 4.00 3.22 -11.30
N VAL A 112 3.70 2.87 -10.04
CA VAL A 112 4.70 2.77 -8.97
C VAL A 112 5.71 1.66 -9.28
N SER A 113 5.27 0.42 -9.42
CA SER A 113 6.17 -0.73 -9.61
C SER A 113 6.58 -0.98 -11.07
N ALA A 114 6.38 -0.01 -11.98
CA ALA A 114 6.72 -0.15 -13.40
C ALA A 114 8.24 -0.28 -13.68
N LEU A 115 9.07 0.16 -12.73
CA LEU A 115 10.53 0.23 -12.86
C LEU A 115 11.29 -0.58 -11.80
N ASP A 116 10.61 -1.20 -10.85
CA ASP A 116 11.21 -1.94 -9.72
C ASP A 116 12.19 -1.08 -8.89
N ILE A 117 11.80 0.19 -8.66
CA ILE A 117 12.56 1.20 -7.89
C ILE A 117 11.81 1.68 -6.63
N ASP A 118 10.65 1.08 -6.34
CA ASP A 118 9.79 1.35 -5.20
C ASP A 118 10.17 0.53 -3.97
N ASP A 119 9.78 1.03 -2.79
CA ASP A 119 10.11 0.40 -1.51
C ASP A 119 9.69 -1.09 -1.37
N GLY A 120 10.59 -1.88 -0.78
CA GLY A 120 10.43 -3.32 -0.59
C GLY A 120 10.51 -3.72 0.88
N TYR A 121 9.63 -4.62 1.33
CA TYR A 121 9.59 -5.10 2.71
C TYR A 121 9.94 -6.59 2.81
N ARG A 122 11.17 -6.87 3.27
CA ARG A 122 11.77 -8.22 3.33
C ARG A 122 10.89 -9.28 4.03
N PRO A 123 10.22 -9.01 5.18
CA PRO A 123 9.40 -10.02 5.85
C PRO A 123 8.19 -10.52 5.05
N VAL A 124 7.64 -9.71 4.13
CA VAL A 124 6.54 -10.12 3.24
C VAL A 124 7.02 -10.48 1.83
N LYS A 125 8.32 -10.32 1.53
CA LYS A 125 8.94 -10.57 0.22
C LYS A 125 8.21 -9.86 -0.93
N GLY A 126 7.87 -8.59 -0.73
CA GLY A 126 7.15 -7.79 -1.73
C GLY A 126 7.11 -6.30 -1.39
N HIS A 127 6.36 -5.55 -2.18
CA HIS A 127 6.33 -4.09 -2.22
C HIS A 127 4.96 -3.60 -1.69
N PRO A 128 4.77 -3.45 -0.36
CA PRO A 128 3.49 -3.06 0.19
C PRO A 128 3.13 -1.60 -0.14
N GLY A 129 4.13 -0.72 -0.29
CA GLY A 129 3.93 0.68 -0.60
C GLY A 129 3.20 0.91 -1.93
N SER A 130 3.54 0.16 -2.97
CA SER A 130 2.95 0.29 -4.31
C SER A 130 1.48 -0.08 -4.40
N VAL A 131 0.93 -0.78 -3.41
CA VAL A 131 -0.51 -1.04 -3.29
C VAL A 131 -1.18 -0.02 -2.36
N VAL A 132 -0.56 0.26 -1.20
CA VAL A 132 -1.15 1.12 -0.18
C VAL A 132 -1.21 2.59 -0.62
N PHE A 133 -0.12 3.15 -1.15
CA PHE A 133 -0.04 4.57 -1.51
C PHE A 133 -1.06 4.94 -2.62
N PRO A 134 -1.16 4.22 -3.76
CA PRO A 134 -2.17 4.46 -4.78
C PRO A 134 -3.60 4.35 -4.28
N THR A 135 -3.88 3.36 -3.42
CA THR A 135 -5.21 3.12 -2.86
C THR A 135 -5.64 4.27 -1.95
N VAL A 136 -4.75 4.71 -1.03
CA VAL A 136 -5.02 5.85 -0.15
C VAL A 136 -5.23 7.14 -0.94
N LEU A 137 -4.42 7.38 -1.99
CA LEU A 137 -4.55 8.56 -2.85
C LEU A 137 -5.90 8.59 -3.59
N ALA A 138 -6.34 7.45 -4.13
CA ALA A 138 -7.64 7.32 -4.78
C ALA A 138 -8.81 7.48 -3.79
N CYS A 139 -8.77 6.78 -2.65
CA CYS A 139 -9.82 6.84 -1.62
C CYS A 139 -9.96 8.23 -1.00
N ARG A 140 -8.86 8.94 -0.69
CA ARG A 140 -8.90 10.31 -0.17
C ARG A 140 -9.68 11.25 -1.10
N ARG A 141 -9.51 11.09 -2.42
CA ARG A 141 -10.24 11.90 -3.40
C ARG A 141 -11.71 11.54 -3.44
N ALA A 142 -12.05 10.25 -3.41
CA ALA A 142 -13.43 9.75 -3.34
C ALA A 142 -14.19 10.30 -2.11
N CYS A 143 -13.66 10.07 -0.90
CA CYS A 143 -14.32 10.48 0.35
C CYS A 143 -14.51 12.00 0.47
N ARG A 144 -13.60 12.82 -0.09
CA ARG A 144 -13.76 14.29 -0.11
C ARG A 144 -14.93 14.72 -0.99
N LEU A 145 -15.23 13.98 -2.06
CA LEU A 145 -16.32 14.28 -3.00
C LEU A 145 -17.68 13.85 -2.43
N GLU A 146 -17.72 12.76 -1.67
CA GLU A 146 -18.92 12.35 -0.93
C GLU A 146 -19.29 13.37 0.14
N ARG A 147 -18.32 13.85 0.94
CA ARG A 147 -18.56 14.95 1.89
C ARG A 147 -19.05 16.22 1.19
N GLY A 148 -18.47 16.59 0.05
CA GLY A 148 -18.96 17.72 -0.76
C GLY A 148 -20.42 17.54 -1.19
N ARG A 149 -20.77 16.38 -1.77
CA ARG A 149 -22.15 16.05 -2.17
C ARG A 149 -23.16 16.02 -1.02
N ILE A 150 -22.73 15.67 0.19
CA ILE A 150 -23.58 15.68 1.39
C ILE A 150 -23.83 17.12 1.85
N LEU A 151 -22.82 17.99 1.79
CA LEU A 151 -22.92 19.41 2.16
C LEU A 151 -23.70 20.25 1.12
N ASP A 152 -23.58 19.94 -0.17
CA ASP A 152 -24.33 20.59 -1.25
C ASP A 152 -25.82 20.18 -1.31
N ARG A 153 -26.29 19.33 -0.40
CA ARG A 153 -27.69 18.89 -0.36
C ARG A 153 -28.54 19.93 0.40
N PRO A 154 -29.58 20.53 -0.20
CA PRO A 154 -30.43 21.49 0.51
C PRO A 154 -31.13 20.79 1.68
N GLY A 155 -30.74 21.15 2.91
CA GLY A 155 -31.21 20.53 4.16
C GLY A 155 -30.12 19.92 5.05
N GLY A 156 -28.86 19.84 4.60
CA GLY A 156 -27.76 19.32 5.42
C GLY A 156 -27.32 20.24 6.56
N ARG A 157 -27.93 20.10 7.75
CA ARG A 157 -27.39 20.62 9.02
C ARG A 157 -27.20 19.48 10.02
N LEU A 158 -26.15 19.61 10.84
CA LEU A 158 -26.00 18.89 12.11
C LEU A 158 -26.93 19.51 13.16
#